data_AF-A0A537KEZ2-F1
#
_entry.id   AF-A0A537KEZ2-F1
#
_cell.length_a   1.000
_cell.length_b   1.000
_cell.length_c   1.000
_cell.angle_alpha   90.00
_cell.angle_beta   90.00
_cell.angle_gamma   90.00
#
_symmetry.space_group_name_H-M   'P 1'
#
loop_
_entity.id
_entity.type
_entity.pdbx_description
1 polymer ?
#
loop_
_entity_poly.entity_id
_entity_poly.type
_entity_poly.pdbx_seq_one_letter_code
_entity_poly.pdbx_strand_id
1 'polypeptide(L)'
;MTSNTFYILINLRTQDGFESFGKYNVGNNRKSATALFRQLKGSHDIDPKTMLTMELEETVNGLPINLQMIACTLEELAYNTKIIVKETFKYLNLKGTR
;
A
#
# COMPACT_ATOMS: atom_id res chain seq x y z
N MET A 1 -23.54 -7.27 0.61
CA MET A 1 -22.23 -7.94 0.45
C MET A 1 -21.17 -6.86 0.54
N THR A 2 -20.40 -6.81 1.64
CA THR A 2 -19.30 -5.86 1.79
C THR A 2 -18.18 -6.27 0.84
N SER A 3 -17.90 -5.44 -0.17
CA SER A 3 -16.82 -5.69 -1.13
C SER A 3 -15.46 -5.51 -0.47
N ASN A 4 -14.58 -6.51 -0.57
CA ASN A 4 -13.21 -6.39 -0.11
C ASN A 4 -12.51 -5.27 -0.87
N THR A 5 -11.92 -4.32 -0.16
CA THR A 5 -11.16 -3.20 -0.75
C THR A 5 -9.74 -3.26 -0.25
N PHE A 6 -8.79 -2.99 -1.14
CA PHE A 6 -7.37 -3.04 -0.85
C PHE A 6 -6.80 -1.64 -0.83
N TYR A 7 -5.93 -1.41 0.13
CA TYR A 7 -5.27 -0.12 0.33
C TYR A 7 -3.77 -0.31 0.50
N ILE A 8 -3.01 0.69 0.05
CA ILE A 8 -1.60 0.83 0.43
C ILE A 8 -1.50 2.05 1.35
N LEU A 9 -1.13 1.82 2.61
CA LEU A 9 -0.94 2.86 3.60
C LEU A 9 0.53 3.27 3.63
N ILE A 10 0.78 4.52 3.97
CA ILE A 10 2.11 5.09 4.22
C ILE A 10 2.13 5.51 5.68
N ASN A 11 3.06 4.94 6.43
CA ASN A 11 3.15 5.17 7.87
C ASN A 11 4.51 5.76 8.23
N LEU A 12 4.51 6.66 9.21
CA LEU A 12 5.69 7.30 9.78
C LEU A 12 5.78 6.92 11.26
N ARG A 13 6.99 6.58 11.73
CA ARG A 13 7.23 6.39 13.16
C ARG A 13 7.26 7.74 13.88
N THR A 14 6.38 7.89 14.85
CA THR A 14 6.32 8.99 15.83
C THR A 14 6.78 8.48 17.21
N GLN A 15 6.74 9.34 18.23
CA GLN A 15 7.02 8.93 19.61
C GLN A 15 5.95 7.96 20.16
N ASP A 16 4.74 8.00 19.60
CA ASP A 16 3.59 7.22 20.06
C ASP A 16 3.36 5.93 19.25
N GLY A 17 4.22 5.65 18.26
CA GLY A 17 4.12 4.48 17.40
C GLY A 17 4.14 4.84 15.92
N PHE A 18 3.60 3.97 15.06
CA PHE A 18 3.42 4.31 13.65
C PHE A 18 2.09 5.01 13.44
N GLU A 19 2.13 6.15 12.75
CA GLU A 19 0.95 6.89 12.32
C GLU A 19 0.84 6.86 10.80
N SER A 20 -0.36 6.53 10.31
CA SER A 20 -0.65 6.60 8.89
C SER A 20 -0.92 8.04 8.48
N PHE A 21 -0.13 8.54 7.52
CA PHE A 21 -0.30 9.91 6.99
C PHE A 21 -0.71 9.92 5.51
N GLY A 22 -0.75 8.76 4.86
CA GLY A 22 -1.15 8.62 3.46
C GLY A 22 -1.79 7.27 3.18
N LYS A 23 -2.76 7.25 2.26
CA LYS A 23 -3.50 6.03 1.90
C LYS A 23 -3.91 6.06 0.43
N TYR A 24 -3.59 5.00 -0.30
CA TYR A 24 -4.02 4.78 -1.68
C TYR A 24 -5.06 3.68 -1.75
N ASN A 25 -6.20 3.93 -2.39
CA ASN A 25 -7.14 2.86 -2.77
C ASN A 25 -6.64 2.19 -4.05
N VAL A 26 -6.36 0.88 -4.00
CA VAL A 26 -5.82 0.11 -5.13
C VAL A 26 -6.83 -0.90 -5.70
N GLY A 27 -8.11 -0.73 -5.37
CA GLY A 27 -9.24 -1.48 -5.92
C GLY A 27 -9.68 -2.67 -5.06
N ASN A 28 -10.39 -3.61 -5.67
CA ASN A 28 -11.04 -4.74 -4.99
C ASN A 28 -10.50 -6.13 -5.41
N ASN A 29 -9.39 -6.17 -6.16
CA ASN A 29 -8.81 -7.40 -6.66
C ASN A 29 -7.52 -7.74 -5.91
N ARG A 30 -7.56 -8.78 -5.07
CA ARG A 30 -6.39 -9.23 -4.28
C ARG A 30 -5.17 -9.50 -5.14
N LYS A 31 -5.31 -10.25 -6.24
CA LYS A 31 -4.17 -10.61 -7.11
C LYS A 31 -3.50 -9.38 -7.69
N SER A 32 -4.28 -8.40 -8.16
CA SER A 32 -3.74 -7.13 -8.67
C SER A 32 -3.08 -6.31 -7.58
N ALA A 33 -3.70 -6.18 -6.41
CA ALA A 33 -3.14 -5.42 -5.28
C ALA A 33 -1.83 -6.04 -4.77
N THR A 34 -1.77 -7.36 -4.60
CA THR A 34 -0.54 -8.08 -4.24
C THR A 34 0.54 -7.95 -5.33
N ALA A 35 0.18 -8.03 -6.62
CA ALA A 35 1.13 -7.86 -7.71
C ALA A 35 1.66 -6.43 -7.82
N LEU A 36 0.85 -5.43 -7.50
CA LEU A 36 1.28 -4.03 -7.37
C LEU A 36 2.28 -3.88 -6.21
N PHE A 37 1.94 -4.39 -5.03
CA PHE A 37 2.78 -4.25 -3.84
C PHE A 37 4.16 -4.91 -4.01
N ARG A 38 4.23 -6.05 -4.71
CA ARG A 38 5.50 -6.73 -5.05
C ARG A 38 6.44 -5.94 -5.95
N GLN A 39 5.96 -4.89 -6.63
CA GLN A 39 6.79 -4.01 -7.45
C GLN A 39 7.41 -2.86 -6.63
N LEU A 40 6.97 -2.68 -5.39
CA LEU A 40 7.48 -1.64 -4.52
C LEU A 40 8.89 -2.00 -4.01
N LYS A 41 9.71 -0.98 -3.84
CA LYS A 41 11.04 -1.07 -3.25
C LYS A 41 10.96 -0.87 -1.74
N GLY A 42 11.80 -1.60 -1.04
CA GLY A 42 11.91 -1.55 0.41
C GLY A 42 12.42 -2.87 0.94
N SER A 43 12.44 -2.98 2.27
CA SER A 43 12.85 -4.17 2.98
C SER A 43 11.70 -4.75 3.79
N HIS A 44 11.62 -6.07 3.87
CA HIS A 44 10.75 -6.74 4.85
C HIS A 44 11.39 -6.82 6.24
N ASP A 45 12.66 -6.45 6.37
CA ASP A 45 13.34 -6.35 7.66
C ASP A 45 12.95 -5.04 8.33
N ILE A 46 11.97 -5.14 9.22
CA ILE A 46 11.47 -4.01 10.00
C ILE A 46 12.17 -4.03 11.34
N ASP A 47 12.95 -2.99 11.60
CA ASP A 47 13.72 -2.85 12.83
C ASP A 47 13.24 -1.65 13.67
N PRO A 48 13.74 -1.49 14.91
CA PRO A 48 13.38 -0.35 15.75
C PRO A 48 13.76 1.03 15.18
N LYS A 49 14.69 1.10 14.22
CA LYS A 49 15.14 2.34 13.57
C LYS A 49 14.32 2.69 12.32
N THR A 50 13.45 1.79 11.86
CA THR A 50 12.61 1.98 10.69
C THR A 50 11.67 3.16 10.91
N MET A 51 11.84 4.23 10.13
CA MET A 51 11.05 5.46 10.27
C MET A 51 9.84 5.51 9.35
N LEU A 52 9.89 4.84 8.20
CA LEU A 52 8.85 4.86 7.18
C LEU A 52 8.51 3.44 6.77
N THR A 53 7.22 3.14 6.69
CA THR A 53 6.72 1.87 6.15
C THR A 53 5.62 2.10 5.14
N MET A 54 5.47 1.11 4.26
CA MET A 54 4.29 0.97 3.41
C MET A 54 3.60 -0.37 3.71
N GLU A 55 2.28 -0.35 3.80
CA GLU A 55 1.47 -1.49 4.22
C GLU A 55 0.38 -1.80 3.21
N LEU A 56 0.30 -3.05 2.76
CA LEU A 56 -0.85 -3.55 2.01
C LEU A 56 -1.90 -4.04 3.00
N GLU A 57 -3.07 -3.42 2.96
CA GLU A 57 -4.21 -3.75 3.81
C GLU A 57 -5.39 -4.22 2.97
N GLU A 58 -6.17 -5.16 3.49
CA GLU A 58 -7.47 -5.57 2.95
C GLU A 58 -8.56 -5.29 3.98
N THR A 59 -9.61 -4.61 3.56
CA THR A 59 -10.81 -4.44 4.37
C THR A 59 -11.72 -5.64 4.18
N VAL A 60 -11.86 -6.48 5.22
CA VAL A 60 -12.76 -7.65 5.25
C VAL A 60 -13.85 -7.37 6.28
N ASN A 61 -15.11 -7.41 5.84
CA ASN A 61 -16.28 -7.10 6.70
C ASN A 61 -16.16 -5.75 7.44
N GLY A 62 -15.56 -4.75 6.79
CA GLY A 62 -15.34 -3.42 7.36
C GLY A 62 -14.13 -3.32 8.31
N LEU A 63 -13.42 -4.42 8.56
CA LEU A 63 -12.24 -4.44 9.42
C LEU A 63 -10.94 -4.48 8.60
N PRO A 64 -9.94 -3.66 8.95
CA PRO A 64 -8.64 -3.65 8.29
C PRO A 64 -7.82 -4.90 8.67
N ILE A 65 -7.26 -5.58 7.67
CA ILE A 65 -6.31 -6.69 7.86
C ILE A 65 -5.03 -6.34 7.12
N ASN A 66 -3.92 -6.18 7.86
CA ASN A 66 -2.61 -6.02 7.25
C ASN A 66 -2.18 -7.35 6.59
N LEU A 67 -1.81 -7.28 5.32
CA LEU A 67 -1.36 -8.43 4.53
C LEU A 67 0.15 -8.48 4.37
N GLN A 68 0.77 -7.32 4.13
CA GLN A 68 2.21 -7.19 3.90
C GLN A 68 2.68 -5.81 4.37
N MET A 69 3.93 -5.73 4.80
CA MET A 69 4.59 -4.49 5.19
C MET A 69 6.02 -4.47 4.66
N ILE A 70 6.48 -3.29 4.26
CA ILE A 70 7.88 -3.00 3.94
C ILE A 70 8.33 -1.74 4.66
N ALA A 71 9.55 -1.73 5.18
CA ALA A 71 10.31 -0.54 5.49
C ALA A 71 10.80 0.10 4.18
N CYS A 72 10.84 1.43 4.10
CA CYS A 72 11.39 2.12 2.92
C CYS A 72 12.10 3.42 3.29
N THR A 73 13.03 3.88 2.45
CA THR A 73 13.58 5.24 2.54
C THR A 73 12.64 6.28 1.90
N LEU A 74 12.98 7.57 2.01
CA LEU A 74 12.24 8.63 1.31
C LEU A 74 12.33 8.51 -0.21
N GLU A 75 13.50 8.13 -0.74
CA GLU A 75 13.72 7.92 -2.17
C GLU A 75 12.89 6.74 -2.69
N GLU A 76 12.85 5.64 -1.92
CA GLU A 76 12.00 4.49 -2.21
C GLU A 76 10.52 4.85 -2.13
N LEU A 77 10.10 5.64 -1.14
CA LEU A 77 8.73 6.14 -1.05
C LEU A 77 8.31 6.95 -2.28
N ALA A 78 9.17 7.84 -2.77
CA ALA A 78 8.92 8.61 -3.99
C ALA A 78 8.81 7.69 -5.23
N TYR A 79 9.70 6.70 -5.34
CA TYR A 79 9.63 5.69 -6.40
C TYR A 79 8.35 4.87 -6.33
N ASN A 80 8.01 4.37 -5.14
CA ASN A 80 6.84 3.54 -4.87
C ASN A 80 5.55 4.30 -5.19
N THR A 81 5.45 5.56 -4.75
CA THR A 81 4.33 6.44 -5.05
C THR A 81 4.13 6.59 -6.56
N LYS A 82 5.20 6.80 -7.33
CA LYS A 82 5.13 6.86 -8.80
C LYS A 82 4.56 5.57 -9.40
N ILE A 83 4.99 4.41 -8.90
CA ILE A 83 4.48 3.10 -9.37
C ILE A 83 3.00 2.93 -9.01
N ILE A 84 2.61 3.22 -7.77
CA ILE A 84 1.23 3.11 -7.29
C ILE A 84 0.30 3.97 -8.11
N VAL A 85 0.64 5.26 -8.30
CA VAL A 85 -0.18 6.18 -9.09
C VAL A 85 -0.30 5.69 -10.54
N LYS A 86 0.81 5.26 -11.16
CA LYS A 86 0.81 4.76 -12.55
C LYS A 86 -0.09 3.53 -12.73
N GLU A 87 0.04 2.53 -11.84
CA GLU A 87 -0.76 1.30 -11.95
C GLU A 87 -2.23 1.52 -11.56
N THR A 88 -2.50 2.39 -10.60
CA THR A 88 -3.86 2.81 -10.24
C THR A 88 -4.53 3.54 -11.41
N PHE A 89 -3.81 4.46 -12.07
CA PHE A 89 -4.30 5.15 -13.27
C PHE A 89 -4.68 4.16 -14.37
N LYS A 90 -3.81 3.19 -14.67
CA LYS A 90 -4.11 2.13 -15.65
C LYS A 90 -5.33 1.32 -15.25
N TYR A 91 -5.45 0.94 -13.99
CA TYR A 91 -6.58 0.17 -13.49
C TYR A 91 -7.90 0.94 -13.66
N LEU A 92 -7.94 2.21 -13.27
CA LEU A 92 -9.15 3.04 -13.31
C LEU A 92 -9.56 3.46 -14.73
N ASN A 93 -8.59 3.73 -15.62
CA ASN A 93 -8.88 4.30 -16.94
C ASN A 93 -8.84 3.28 -18.08
N LEU A 94 -8.01 2.24 -18.01
CA LEU A 94 -7.82 1.29 -19.11
C LEU A 94 -8.66 0.02 -18.98
N LYS A 95 -9.28 -0.23 -17.82
CA LYS A 95 -10.28 -1.31 -17.66
C LYS A 95 -11.71 -0.89 -18.03
N GLY A 96 -11.88 0.34 -18.53
CA GLY A 96 -13.15 0.94 -18.95
C GLY A 96 -13.58 0.68 -20.40
N THR A 97 -13.00 -0.30 -21.09
CA THR A 97 -13.48 -0.75 -22.42
C THR A 97 -14.06 -2.16 -22.32
N ARG A 98 -15.32 -2.24 -21.91
CA ARG A 98 -16.23 -3.35 -22.22
C ARG A 98 -17.59 -2.78 -22.56
#